data_AF-A0A9D1AH84-F1
#
_entry.id   AF-A0A9D1AH84-F1
#
_cell.length_a   1.000
_cell.length_b   1.000
_cell.length_c   1.000
_cell.angle_alpha   90.00
_cell.angle_beta   90.00
_cell.angle_gamma   90.00
#
_symmetry.space_group_name_H-M   'P 1'
#
loop_
_entity.id
_entity.type
_entity.pdbx_description
1 polymer ?
#
loop_
_entity_poly.entity_id
_entity_poly.type
_entity_poly.pdbx_seq_one_letter_code
_entity_poly.pdbx_strand_id
1 'polypeptide(L)'
;MKGKIKKAMAVCAAGCMFMLGFGACVDSPQTYEEEGNVITFDYNDGFSRPYTVIVDDSDSAEEPETPLREGYKFIGWTTEKDGGTAIEFPYTPSGDQTLYAAWEAEKYNVVFNFDYDNNIVEQQCEYDSQINAPEAPEREGWTLYEWRINSSDGAVAHFPYTVKRDVTFYANWTNNSDIITVQFDLGYQPADPVEPIEPLTLISGESIRNSDLPEPERNGYTLEGWSLTPGGKPVDMPFKPDSNCTLYAVWEEVAYTVVFWTNYVDNNVMFDTKTAVGGGAIEAPEEEPVREGYIFDGWYGSAKGGERIEFPYTPSDDTRIYAHWKHTPVETNIFQAEYVEFDSNELFPGYSGENRGDDIIVQASSAGVLVDNDYPLSNAQQAVGHQGFVVSYLYKRGATLTFVINSSEDVQNASLKVNVGIESQQSATFGPTGLNAWKVSVNGQSLNYTPFTLSISGPVVAGSSRSDFTLVTLGNISLKKGENIIQLVTDNDNAVIGGTTRANAPMVDYIRIDNYGSAVLSWSPVYDNLY
;
A
#
# COMPACT_ATOMS: atom_id res chain seq x y z
N MET A 1 1.46 27.24 -46.99
CA MET A 1 -0.01 27.36 -47.09
C MET A 1 -0.65 26.30 -46.23
N LYS A 2 -1.79 26.64 -45.61
CA LYS A 2 -2.59 25.86 -44.66
C LYS A 2 -2.04 25.86 -43.24
N GLY A 3 -2.81 26.51 -42.37
CA GLY A 3 -2.52 26.60 -40.95
C GLY A 3 -3.21 25.51 -40.13
N LYS A 4 -2.86 25.57 -38.83
CA LYS A 4 -3.57 25.15 -37.60
C LYS A 4 -4.05 23.69 -37.56
N ILE A 5 -3.70 22.93 -36.52
CA ILE A 5 -4.30 23.04 -35.17
C ILE A 5 -3.26 22.90 -34.03
N LYS A 6 -3.57 23.59 -32.93
CA LYS A 6 -2.85 23.82 -31.66
C LYS A 6 -2.61 22.56 -30.79
N LYS A 7 -1.62 22.63 -29.88
CA LYS A 7 -1.82 22.67 -28.42
C LYS A 7 -0.59 23.22 -27.69
N ALA A 8 -0.85 24.00 -26.65
CA ALA A 8 0.09 24.65 -25.74
C ALA A 8 -0.15 24.14 -24.31
N MET A 9 0.84 24.26 -23.43
CA MET A 9 0.73 24.17 -21.97
C MET A 9 1.75 25.19 -21.42
N ALA A 10 1.37 26.42 -21.02
CA ALA A 10 0.67 26.87 -19.80
C ALA A 10 1.62 27.01 -18.59
N VAL A 11 2.08 28.26 -18.36
CA VAL A 11 2.44 28.79 -17.03
C VAL A 11 1.48 29.95 -16.77
N CYS A 12 0.74 29.89 -15.66
CA CYS A 12 -0.29 30.86 -15.29
C CYS A 12 0.31 32.14 -14.72
N ALA A 13 0.00 33.28 -15.35
CA ALA A 13 -0.19 34.56 -14.67
C ALA A 13 -1.25 35.36 -15.44
N ALA A 14 -2.36 35.67 -14.77
CA ALA A 14 -3.53 36.30 -15.35
C ALA A 14 -3.32 37.80 -15.59
N GLY A 15 -3.81 38.33 -16.72
CA GLY A 15 -3.93 39.78 -16.90
C GLY A 15 -4.15 40.27 -18.33
N CYS A 16 -5.42 40.34 -18.71
CA CYS A 16 -6.01 41.25 -19.72
C CYS A 16 -5.58 41.21 -21.20
N MET A 17 -6.56 40.80 -21.99
CA MET A 17 -6.73 40.75 -23.43
C MET A 17 -6.71 42.13 -24.11
N PHE A 18 -6.01 42.26 -25.24
CA PHE A 18 -6.47 43.04 -26.40
C PHE A 18 -5.83 42.51 -27.70
N MET A 19 -6.68 42.24 -28.69
CA MET A 19 -6.33 41.70 -30.00
C MET A 19 -5.87 42.78 -30.99
N LEU A 20 -5.10 42.34 -32.00
CA LEU A 20 -4.87 42.82 -33.40
C LEU A 20 -3.37 42.64 -33.70
N GLY A 21 -2.83 42.05 -34.78
CA GLY A 21 -3.28 41.59 -36.09
C GLY A 21 -2.16 41.91 -37.12
N PHE A 22 -1.77 40.95 -37.98
CA PHE A 22 -0.73 40.98 -39.06
C PHE A 22 0.75 40.87 -38.60
N GLY A 23 1.69 40.16 -39.23
CA GLY A 23 1.74 39.32 -40.43
C GLY A 23 3.22 39.11 -40.87
N ALA A 24 3.70 37.85 -40.79
CA ALA A 24 4.82 37.19 -41.49
C ALA A 24 6.22 37.84 -41.67
N CYS A 25 7.24 37.22 -41.08
CA CYS A 25 8.39 36.61 -41.77
C CYS A 25 9.03 35.58 -40.81
N VAL A 26 9.35 34.38 -41.31
CA VAL A 26 9.95 33.29 -40.53
C VAL A 26 11.45 33.33 -40.77
N ASP A 27 12.21 33.83 -39.79
CA ASP A 27 13.57 33.38 -39.58
C ASP A 27 13.52 32.01 -38.89
N SER A 28 14.34 31.07 -39.36
CA SER A 28 14.62 29.81 -38.67
C SER A 28 14.91 30.07 -37.18
N PRO A 29 14.38 29.27 -36.23
CA PRO A 29 14.83 29.39 -34.85
C PRO A 29 16.30 28.93 -34.83
N GLN A 30 17.21 29.90 -34.75
CA GLN A 30 18.49 29.63 -34.13
C GLN A 30 18.15 29.19 -32.70
N THR A 31 18.42 27.92 -32.39
CA THR A 31 18.64 27.52 -31.02
C THR A 31 19.82 28.36 -30.55
N TYR A 32 19.56 29.38 -29.74
CA TYR A 32 20.61 29.91 -28.89
C TYR A 32 20.93 28.77 -27.92
N GLU A 33 21.99 28.03 -28.18
CA GLU A 33 22.67 27.36 -27.07
C GLU A 33 23.17 28.51 -26.20
N GLU A 34 22.71 28.57 -24.94
CA GLU A 34 23.35 29.43 -23.96
C GLU A 34 24.77 28.86 -23.78
N GLU A 35 25.75 29.43 -24.48
CA GLU A 35 27.17 29.12 -24.25
C GLU A 35 27.53 29.63 -22.85
N GLY A 36 27.59 28.73 -21.87
CA GLY A 36 27.98 29.04 -20.50
C GLY A 36 27.63 27.91 -19.53
N ASN A 37 28.32 27.88 -18.40
CA ASN A 37 28.08 26.93 -17.32
C ASN A 37 27.04 27.50 -16.36
N VAL A 38 26.04 26.70 -16.01
CA VAL A 38 24.99 27.06 -15.06
C VAL A 38 25.44 26.73 -13.64
N ILE A 39 25.58 27.74 -12.79
CA ILE A 39 25.77 27.56 -11.35
C ILE A 39 24.43 27.73 -10.64
N THR A 40 23.98 26.69 -9.96
CA THR A 40 22.78 26.70 -9.12
C THR A 40 23.17 26.83 -7.65
N PHE A 41 22.72 27.88 -6.98
CA PHE A 41 22.88 28.09 -5.55
C PHE A 41 21.67 27.55 -4.79
N ASP A 42 21.83 26.41 -4.13
CA ASP A 42 20.83 25.79 -3.27
C ASP A 42 21.08 26.18 -1.80
N TYR A 43 20.13 26.88 -1.19
CA TYR A 43 20.25 27.35 0.19
C TYR A 43 20.21 26.23 1.24
N ASN A 44 19.91 24.98 0.85
CA ASN A 44 19.96 23.80 1.72
C ASN A 44 19.22 23.98 3.07
N ASP A 45 18.14 24.76 3.05
CA ASP A 45 17.27 25.03 4.20
C ASP A 45 15.91 24.33 4.06
N GLY A 46 15.64 23.69 2.92
CA GLY A 46 14.41 22.95 2.63
C GLY A 46 13.20 23.83 2.26
N PHE A 47 13.35 25.16 2.25
CA PHE A 47 12.24 26.10 2.04
C PHE A 47 12.52 27.13 0.94
N SER A 48 13.75 27.63 0.84
CA SER A 48 14.13 28.67 -0.11
C SER A 48 14.32 28.09 -1.51
N ARG A 49 13.88 28.86 -2.53
CA ARG A 49 14.07 28.45 -3.93
C ARG A 49 15.53 28.67 -4.34
N PRO A 50 16.18 27.69 -4.99
CA PRO A 50 17.50 27.89 -5.55
C PRO A 50 17.51 29.04 -6.57
N TYR A 51 18.65 29.71 -6.67
CA TYR A 51 18.90 30.78 -7.63
C TYR A 51 20.04 30.38 -8.57
N THR A 52 19.97 30.75 -9.84
CA THR A 52 20.93 30.34 -10.88
C THR A 52 21.62 31.52 -11.53
N VAL A 53 22.91 31.36 -11.81
CA VAL A 53 23.69 32.26 -12.69
C VAL A 53 24.29 31.46 -13.84
N ILE A 54 24.48 32.12 -14.98
CA ILE A 54 25.17 31.57 -16.14
C ILE A 54 26.48 32.33 -16.27
N VAL A 55 27.60 31.60 -16.36
CA VAL A 55 28.94 32.16 -16.55
C VAL A 55 29.60 31.54 -17.78
N ASP A 56 30.22 32.36 -18.62
CA ASP A 56 30.93 31.88 -19.81
C ASP A 56 32.11 30.97 -19.43
N ASP A 57 32.56 30.09 -20.33
CA ASP A 57 33.55 29.00 -20.09
C ASP A 57 34.93 29.41 -19.52
N SER A 58 35.20 30.70 -19.39
CA SER A 58 36.43 31.25 -18.79
C SER A 58 36.20 32.31 -17.71
N ASP A 59 34.95 32.62 -17.38
CA ASP A 59 34.59 33.62 -16.39
C ASP A 59 34.39 32.99 -15.00
N SER A 60 34.31 33.84 -13.98
CA SER A 60 34.06 33.42 -12.60
C SER A 60 32.78 34.06 -12.07
N ALA A 61 32.01 33.30 -11.30
CA ALA A 61 30.92 33.85 -10.52
C ALA A 61 31.47 34.60 -9.30
N GLU A 62 30.86 35.74 -8.98
CA GLU A 62 31.09 36.46 -7.72
C GLU A 62 30.28 35.82 -6.58
N GLU A 63 30.71 36.06 -5.34
CA GLU A 63 29.98 35.58 -4.17
C GLU A 63 28.56 36.18 -4.13
N PRO A 64 27.50 35.36 -3.95
CA PRO A 64 26.15 35.88 -3.80
C PRO A 64 25.96 36.61 -2.47
N GLU A 65 24.88 37.37 -2.32
CA GLU A 65 24.52 37.94 -1.02
C GLU A 65 24.41 36.85 0.05
N THR A 66 24.97 37.11 1.23
CA THR A 66 24.96 36.16 2.34
C THR A 66 23.53 35.78 2.71
N PRO A 67 23.14 34.50 2.59
CA PRO A 67 21.79 34.09 2.92
C PRO A 67 21.55 34.18 4.43
N LEU A 68 20.29 34.39 4.80
CA LEU A 68 19.86 34.44 6.19
C LEU A 68 18.99 33.21 6.51
N ARG A 69 19.32 32.52 7.60
CA ARG A 69 18.56 31.39 8.13
C ARG A 69 18.44 31.56 9.64
N GLU A 70 17.22 31.66 10.15
CA GLU A 70 16.97 31.88 11.58
C GLU A 70 17.61 30.77 12.43
N GLY A 71 18.44 31.15 13.41
CA GLY A 71 19.12 30.21 14.31
C GLY A 71 20.29 29.44 13.70
N TYR A 72 20.73 29.82 12.50
CA TYR A 72 21.91 29.25 11.85
C TYR A 72 22.82 30.35 11.31
N LYS A 73 24.12 30.16 11.52
CA LYS A 73 25.17 30.99 10.94
C LYS A 73 25.57 30.42 9.57
N PHE A 74 25.58 31.27 8.55
CA PHE A 74 26.10 30.91 7.24
C PHE A 74 27.63 30.74 7.30
N ILE A 75 28.15 29.60 6.84
CA ILE A 75 29.58 29.26 6.88
C ILE A 75 30.23 29.38 5.50
N GLY A 76 29.47 29.27 4.42
CA GLY A 76 29.96 29.34 3.06
C GLY A 76 29.18 28.41 2.13
N TRP A 77 29.67 28.26 0.90
CA TRP A 77 29.10 27.36 -0.10
C TRP A 77 29.97 26.10 -0.27
N THR A 78 29.34 24.95 -0.49
CA THR A 78 30.01 23.65 -0.70
C THR A 78 29.55 22.99 -1.99
N THR A 79 30.39 22.11 -2.53
CA THR A 79 30.06 21.35 -3.76
C THR A 79 29.03 20.24 -3.56
N GLU A 80 28.75 19.87 -2.30
CA GLU A 80 27.85 18.77 -1.92
C GLU A 80 26.92 19.20 -0.79
N LYS A 81 25.76 18.55 -0.72
CA LYS A 81 24.64 18.92 0.17
C LYS A 81 24.94 18.74 1.66
N ASP A 82 25.63 17.66 2.02
CA ASP A 82 25.89 17.29 3.43
C ASP A 82 27.33 17.62 3.87
N GLY A 83 27.95 18.61 3.21
CA GLY A 83 29.35 18.98 3.37
C GLY A 83 30.22 18.40 2.26
N GLY A 84 31.13 19.23 1.74
CA GLY A 84 32.00 18.92 0.61
C GLY A 84 33.17 19.90 0.53
N THR A 85 33.72 20.13 -0.66
CA THR A 85 34.77 21.15 -0.82
C THR A 85 34.16 22.53 -0.64
N ALA A 86 34.72 23.33 0.28
CA ALA A 86 34.33 24.73 0.45
C ALA A 86 34.71 25.52 -0.81
N ILE A 87 33.80 26.39 -1.24
CA ILE A 87 34.02 27.26 -2.40
C ILE A 87 34.62 28.58 -1.95
N GLU A 88 35.73 28.96 -2.60
CA GLU A 88 36.27 30.31 -2.55
C GLU A 88 35.80 31.08 -3.78
N PHE A 89 35.29 32.29 -3.57
CA PHE A 89 34.91 33.20 -4.66
C PHE A 89 36.03 34.20 -4.95
N PRO A 90 36.21 34.62 -6.21
CA PRO A 90 35.38 34.29 -7.37
C PRO A 90 35.59 32.84 -7.86
N TYR A 91 34.51 32.17 -8.28
CA TYR A 91 34.49 30.74 -8.57
C TYR A 91 34.27 30.45 -10.06
N THR A 92 35.20 29.72 -10.69
CA THR A 92 35.07 29.27 -12.09
C THR A 92 34.64 27.79 -12.13
N PRO A 93 33.43 27.47 -12.62
CA PRO A 93 32.95 26.11 -12.75
C PRO A 93 33.58 25.42 -13.97
N SER A 94 33.73 24.10 -13.92
CA SER A 94 34.21 23.29 -15.06
C SER A 94 33.07 22.64 -15.87
N GLY A 95 31.84 23.03 -15.59
CA GLY A 95 30.58 22.43 -16.06
C GLY A 95 29.40 22.96 -15.24
N ASP A 96 28.17 22.65 -15.64
CA ASP A 96 26.98 22.92 -14.82
C ASP A 96 27.13 22.31 -13.42
N GLN A 97 26.90 23.11 -12.39
CA GLN A 97 27.13 22.70 -11.00
C GLN A 97 26.12 23.30 -10.04
N THR A 98 25.74 22.52 -9.02
CA THR A 98 24.98 23.02 -7.87
C THR A 98 25.92 23.20 -6.67
N LEU A 99 25.86 24.37 -6.04
CA LEU A 99 26.53 24.72 -4.81
C LEU A 99 25.50 24.79 -3.68
N TYR A 100 25.83 24.24 -2.52
CA TYR A 100 24.94 24.13 -1.38
C TYR A 100 25.41 25.04 -0.25
N ALA A 101 24.50 25.79 0.37
CA ALA A 101 24.85 26.60 1.54
C ALA A 101 25.15 25.68 2.74
N ALA A 102 26.29 25.94 3.39
CA ALA A 102 26.68 25.30 4.63
C ALA A 102 26.29 26.18 5.82
N TRP A 103 25.69 25.55 6.83
CA TRP A 103 25.11 26.21 7.99
C TRP A 103 25.66 25.61 9.29
N GLU A 104 26.01 26.46 10.24
CA GLU A 104 26.34 26.08 11.62
C GLU A 104 25.18 26.50 12.52
N ALA A 105 24.57 25.56 13.26
CA ALA A 105 23.49 25.88 14.19
C ALA A 105 24.02 26.78 15.33
N GLU A 106 23.27 27.83 15.65
CA GLU A 106 23.55 28.62 16.84
C GLU A 106 23.36 27.79 18.11
N LYS A 107 24.07 28.13 19.19
CA LYS A 107 23.98 27.42 20.47
C LYS A 107 23.38 28.33 21.51
N TYR A 108 22.40 27.80 22.25
CA TYR A 108 21.68 28.50 23.31
C TYR A 108 21.90 27.83 24.66
N ASN A 109 21.89 28.63 25.72
CA ASN A 109 22.01 28.16 27.08
C ASN A 109 20.63 27.76 27.63
N VAL A 110 20.51 26.51 28.05
CA VAL A 110 19.32 25.97 28.72
C VAL A 110 19.66 25.72 30.18
N VAL A 111 18.88 26.31 31.07
CA VAL A 111 19.08 26.23 32.52
C VAL A 111 17.85 25.59 33.16
N PHE A 112 18.05 24.54 33.94
CA PHE A 112 17.05 23.94 34.82
C PHE A 112 17.38 24.34 36.26
N ASN A 113 16.63 25.30 36.78
CA ASN A 113 16.73 25.72 38.17
C ASN A 113 15.70 24.95 39.00
N PHE A 114 16.17 24.10 39.90
CA PHE A 114 15.30 23.31 40.76
C PHE A 114 14.63 24.14 41.87
N ASP A 115 14.92 25.44 42.02
CA ASP A 115 14.35 26.30 43.09
C ASP A 115 14.44 25.66 44.49
N TYR A 116 15.45 24.81 44.67
CA TYR A 116 15.74 24.02 45.86
C TYR A 116 17.24 23.79 45.95
N ASP A 117 17.80 24.03 47.13
CA ASP A 117 19.22 23.81 47.46
C ASP A 117 20.24 24.42 46.48
N ASN A 118 19.85 25.50 45.78
CA ASN A 118 20.62 26.10 44.67
C ASN A 118 21.04 25.07 43.59
N ASN A 119 20.27 23.99 43.42
CA ASN A 119 20.55 22.98 42.42
C ASN A 119 20.15 23.51 41.04
N ILE A 120 21.15 23.66 40.18
CA ILE A 120 21.02 24.18 38.83
C ILE A 120 21.76 23.25 37.88
N VAL A 121 21.07 22.82 36.82
CA VAL A 121 21.67 22.06 35.71
C VAL A 121 21.67 22.95 34.47
N GLU A 122 22.83 23.15 33.86
CA GLU A 122 23.00 23.97 32.67
C GLU A 122 23.54 23.11 31.52
N GLN A 123 23.04 23.37 30.31
CA GLN A 123 23.54 22.74 29.09
C GLN A 123 23.49 23.71 27.92
N GLN A 124 24.46 23.60 27.01
CA GLN A 124 24.39 24.24 25.70
C GLN A 124 23.73 23.32 24.69
N CYS A 125 22.70 23.83 24.01
CA CYS A 125 21.93 23.10 23.01
C CYS A 125 21.94 23.86 21.68
N GLU A 126 22.00 23.12 20.58
CA GLU A 126 21.91 23.71 19.24
C GLU A 126 20.47 24.18 18.95
N TYR A 127 20.33 25.21 18.12
CA TYR A 127 19.03 25.69 17.64
C TYR A 127 18.22 24.55 17.02
N ASP A 128 16.95 24.50 17.33
CA ASP A 128 15.96 23.50 16.89
C ASP A 128 16.17 22.08 17.44
N SER A 129 17.16 21.86 18.31
CA SER A 129 17.31 20.59 19.02
C SER A 129 16.17 20.37 20.02
N GLN A 130 15.79 19.10 20.22
CA GLN A 130 14.84 18.68 21.25
C GLN A 130 15.58 18.25 22.51
N ILE A 131 15.09 18.69 23.67
CA ILE A 131 15.63 18.33 24.98
C ILE A 131 14.56 17.79 25.92
N ASN A 132 14.96 16.92 26.84
CA ASN A 132 14.13 16.49 27.97
C ASN A 132 14.57 17.19 29.26
N ALA A 133 13.68 17.23 30.25
CA ALA A 133 14.05 17.66 31.59
C ALA A 133 15.03 16.66 32.23
N PRO A 134 15.99 17.12 33.06
CA PRO A 134 16.87 16.25 33.83
C PRO A 134 16.09 15.52 34.92
N GLU A 135 16.68 14.43 35.44
CA GLU A 135 16.16 13.76 36.64
C GLU A 135 16.15 14.72 37.83
N ALA A 136 15.04 14.73 38.57
CA ALA A 136 14.87 15.61 39.72
C ALA A 136 15.70 15.14 40.92
N PRO A 137 16.31 16.05 41.70
CA PRO A 137 16.94 15.68 42.96
C PRO A 137 15.91 15.20 43.97
N GLU A 138 16.33 14.33 44.89
CA GLU A 138 15.47 13.93 46.01
C GLU A 138 15.21 15.12 46.95
N ARG A 139 13.93 15.38 47.27
CA ARG A 139 13.50 16.39 48.24
C ARG A 139 12.43 15.79 49.16
N GLU A 140 12.82 15.47 50.39
CA GLU A 140 11.95 14.76 51.35
C GLU A 140 10.61 15.51 51.56
N GLY A 141 9.50 14.82 51.30
CA GLY A 141 8.14 15.35 51.46
C GLY A 141 7.62 16.21 50.29
N TRP A 142 8.40 16.39 49.23
CA TRP A 142 8.03 17.18 48.06
C TRP A 142 8.22 16.41 46.76
N THR A 143 7.40 16.71 45.75
CA THR A 143 7.51 16.17 44.39
C THR A 143 7.64 17.33 43.43
N LEU A 144 8.54 17.19 42.46
CA LEU A 144 8.61 18.11 41.32
C LEU A 144 7.37 17.86 40.46
N TYR A 145 6.40 18.76 40.53
CA TYR A 145 5.12 18.58 39.87
C TYR A 145 5.19 18.99 38.40
N GLU A 146 5.81 20.12 38.12
CA GLU A 146 5.95 20.65 36.76
C GLU A 146 7.15 21.61 36.66
N TRP A 147 7.54 21.93 35.43
CA TRP A 147 8.49 23.00 35.12
C TRP A 147 7.75 24.22 34.58
N ARG A 148 8.24 25.42 34.89
CA ARG A 148 7.67 26.68 34.39
C ARG A 148 8.71 27.53 33.68
N ILE A 149 8.26 28.26 32.66
CA ILE A 149 9.07 29.26 31.95
C ILE A 149 8.90 30.60 32.70
N ASN A 150 9.92 31.02 33.46
CA ASN A 150 9.97 32.13 34.43
C ASN A 150 9.40 31.81 35.83
N SER A 151 9.93 32.47 36.88
CA SER A 151 9.56 32.22 38.28
C SER A 151 8.16 32.74 38.65
N SER A 152 7.49 31.99 39.54
CA SER A 152 6.17 32.16 40.20
C SER A 152 4.92 32.36 39.33
N ASP A 153 4.97 33.02 38.16
CA ASP A 153 3.81 33.31 37.30
C ASP A 153 4.00 32.89 35.82
N GLY A 154 5.00 32.06 35.56
CA GLY A 154 5.35 31.56 34.22
C GLY A 154 4.38 30.52 33.66
N ALA A 155 4.35 30.38 32.33
CA ALA A 155 3.63 29.30 31.64
C ALA A 155 4.29 27.93 31.95
N VAL A 156 3.49 26.86 31.99
CA VAL A 156 3.99 25.49 32.14
C VAL A 156 4.85 25.13 30.94
N ALA A 157 6.01 24.55 31.21
CA ALA A 157 6.91 24.02 30.19
C ALA A 157 6.55 22.56 29.89
N HIS A 158 6.51 22.22 28.61
CA HIS A 158 6.28 20.86 28.14
C HIS A 158 7.57 20.32 27.52
N PHE A 159 7.85 19.04 27.79
CA PHE A 159 8.99 18.31 27.24
C PHE A 159 8.49 17.15 26.35
N PRO A 160 9.21 16.80 25.26
CA PRO A 160 10.46 17.39 24.81
C PRO A 160 10.29 18.85 24.35
N TYR A 161 11.24 19.71 24.72
CA TYR A 161 11.22 21.14 24.41
C TYR A 161 12.14 21.45 23.23
N THR A 162 11.66 22.21 22.25
CA THR A 162 12.47 22.65 21.11
C THR A 162 13.21 23.95 21.44
N VAL A 163 14.54 23.90 21.41
CA VAL A 163 15.39 25.05 21.78
C VAL A 163 15.42 26.09 20.66
N LYS A 164 14.95 27.30 20.95
CA LYS A 164 14.94 28.43 20.00
C LYS A 164 15.70 29.67 20.48
N ARG A 165 16.03 29.71 21.77
CA ARG A 165 16.71 30.80 22.47
C ARG A 165 17.18 30.33 23.84
N ASP A 166 17.97 31.15 24.51
CA ASP A 166 18.26 30.96 25.93
C ASP A 166 16.95 30.85 26.74
N VAL A 167 16.89 29.84 27.60
CA VAL A 167 15.69 29.57 28.41
C VAL A 167 16.10 29.05 29.78
N THR A 168 15.39 29.51 30.80
CA THR A 168 15.49 29.00 32.17
C THR A 168 14.14 28.42 32.57
N PHE A 169 14.14 27.15 32.94
CA PHE A 169 13.02 26.45 33.53
C PHE A 169 13.14 26.44 35.05
N TYR A 170 12.03 26.70 35.73
CA TYR A 170 11.93 26.73 37.18
C TYR A 170 11.06 25.59 37.65
N ALA A 171 11.58 24.78 38.57
CA ALA A 171 10.86 23.68 39.19
C ALA A 171 9.73 24.19 40.10
N ASN A 172 8.51 23.73 39.84
CA ASN A 172 7.39 23.95 40.74
C ASN A 172 7.20 22.71 41.63
N TRP A 173 7.57 22.84 42.91
CA TRP A 173 7.46 21.77 43.90
C TRP A 173 6.13 21.81 44.63
N THR A 174 5.51 20.65 44.80
CA THR A 174 4.29 20.49 45.59
C THR A 174 4.52 19.53 46.75
N ASN A 175 3.90 19.77 47.90
CA ASN A 175 3.97 18.83 49.02
C ASN A 175 3.33 17.51 48.61
N ASN A 176 3.94 16.39 49.00
CA ASN A 176 3.41 15.06 48.68
C ASN A 176 2.00 14.84 49.25
N SER A 177 1.63 15.54 50.32
CA SER A 177 0.28 15.50 50.90
C SER A 177 -0.80 16.18 50.06
N ASP A 178 -0.40 17.08 49.15
CA ASP A 178 -1.30 17.83 48.29
C ASP A 178 -1.48 17.14 46.92
N ILE A 179 -0.74 16.06 46.65
CA ILE A 179 -0.84 15.30 45.41
C ILE A 179 -1.95 14.28 45.53
N ILE A 180 -2.87 14.34 44.57
CA ILE A 180 -3.87 13.31 44.34
C ILE A 180 -3.43 12.46 43.15
N THR A 181 -3.51 11.15 43.30
CA THR A 181 -3.30 10.17 42.22
C THR A 181 -4.63 9.51 41.87
N VAL A 182 -4.97 9.53 40.59
CA VAL A 182 -6.13 8.84 40.03
C VAL A 182 -5.65 7.68 39.17
N GLN A 183 -5.99 6.47 39.61
CA GLN A 183 -5.73 5.23 38.89
C GLN A 183 -6.90 4.93 37.95
N PHE A 184 -6.61 4.25 36.83
CA PHE A 184 -7.63 3.85 35.86
C PHE A 184 -7.72 2.33 35.79
N ASP A 185 -8.93 1.80 35.98
CA ASP A 185 -9.23 0.38 35.86
C ASP A 185 -10.23 0.18 34.71
N LEU A 186 -9.86 -0.64 33.73
CA LEU A 186 -10.68 -0.90 32.56
C LEU A 186 -11.96 -1.70 32.89
N GLY A 187 -12.05 -2.32 34.06
CA GLY A 187 -13.17 -3.16 34.46
C GLY A 187 -13.24 -4.51 33.73
N TYR A 188 -12.21 -4.84 32.94
CA TYR A 188 -12.02 -6.14 32.31
C TYR A 188 -10.51 -6.44 32.16
N GLN A 189 -10.19 -7.72 31.97
CA GLN A 189 -8.85 -8.14 31.61
C GLN A 189 -8.79 -8.33 30.09
N PRO A 190 -8.02 -7.51 29.35
CA PRO A 190 -7.89 -7.67 27.90
C PRO A 190 -7.21 -9.00 27.57
N ALA A 191 -7.61 -9.60 26.44
CA ALA A 191 -7.06 -10.86 25.96
C ALA A 191 -5.60 -10.70 25.49
N ASP A 192 -5.32 -9.56 24.85
CA ASP A 192 -3.99 -9.14 24.47
C ASP A 192 -3.41 -8.13 25.49
N PRO A 193 -2.09 -8.07 25.66
CA PRO A 193 -1.46 -7.05 26.49
C PRO A 193 -1.78 -5.66 25.91
N VAL A 194 -2.48 -4.85 26.68
CA VAL A 194 -2.66 -3.42 26.37
C VAL A 194 -1.60 -2.65 27.15
N GLU A 195 -1.05 -1.60 26.54
CA GLU A 195 -0.20 -0.63 27.24
C GLU A 195 -0.90 -0.20 28.55
N PRO A 196 -0.20 -0.27 29.70
CA PRO A 196 -0.80 0.14 30.97
C PRO A 196 -1.19 1.61 30.90
N ILE A 197 -2.38 1.93 31.38
CA ILE A 197 -2.82 3.32 31.48
C ILE A 197 -2.06 3.98 32.61
N GLU A 198 -1.25 4.99 32.27
CA GLU A 198 -0.53 5.78 33.25
C GLU A 198 -1.51 6.53 34.18
N PRO A 199 -1.26 6.55 35.50
CA PRO A 199 -2.13 7.25 36.43
C PRO A 199 -2.03 8.77 36.23
N LEU A 200 -3.15 9.44 36.45
CA LEU A 200 -3.19 10.90 36.44
C LEU A 200 -2.79 11.45 37.81
N THR A 201 -1.84 12.37 37.84
CA THR A 201 -1.46 13.12 39.05
C THR A 201 -1.91 14.56 38.95
N LEU A 202 -2.51 15.08 40.02
CA LEU A 202 -3.01 16.45 40.09
C LEU A 202 -2.86 17.05 41.49
N ILE A 203 -2.89 18.38 41.59
CA ILE A 203 -2.87 19.07 42.89
C ILE A 203 -4.26 19.08 43.50
N SER A 204 -4.35 18.84 44.81
CA SER A 204 -5.58 18.91 45.58
C SER A 204 -6.28 20.25 45.36
N GLY A 205 -7.51 20.18 44.87
CA GLY A 205 -8.28 21.37 44.48
C GLY A 205 -8.49 21.51 42.98
N GLU A 206 -7.66 20.89 42.14
CA GLU A 206 -7.81 20.87 40.69
C GLU A 206 -8.97 19.99 40.24
N SER A 207 -9.35 20.09 38.97
CA SER A 207 -10.44 19.31 38.40
C SER A 207 -10.00 18.65 37.10
N ILE A 208 -10.38 17.39 36.96
CA ILE A 208 -10.16 16.55 35.80
C ILE A 208 -11.24 16.90 34.77
N ARG A 209 -10.82 17.16 33.54
CA ARG A 209 -11.70 17.38 32.37
C ARG A 209 -11.74 16.13 31.51
N ASN A 210 -12.66 16.10 30.57
CA ASN A 210 -12.76 14.99 29.62
C ASN A 210 -11.47 14.80 28.80
N SER A 211 -10.78 15.90 28.45
CA SER A 211 -9.51 15.88 27.72
C SER A 211 -8.34 15.25 28.49
N ASP A 212 -8.48 15.11 29.80
CA ASP A 212 -7.42 14.61 30.68
C ASP A 212 -7.59 13.10 30.94
N LEU A 213 -8.70 12.52 30.47
CA LEU A 213 -9.00 11.11 30.63
C LEU A 213 -8.44 10.28 29.47
N PRO A 214 -8.02 9.03 29.74
CA PRO A 214 -7.68 8.09 28.69
C PRO A 214 -8.94 7.60 27.95
N GLU A 215 -8.78 7.33 26.65
CA GLU A 215 -9.81 6.80 25.75
C GLU A 215 -9.40 5.41 25.23
N PRO A 216 -9.42 4.37 26.09
CA PRO A 216 -9.10 3.00 25.67
C PRO A 216 -10.14 2.45 24.68
N GLU A 217 -9.71 1.53 23.82
CA GLU A 217 -10.57 0.83 22.88
C GLU A 217 -10.92 -0.58 23.37
N ARG A 218 -12.16 -1.01 23.12
CA ARG A 218 -12.66 -2.35 23.44
C ARG A 218 -13.64 -2.82 22.37
N ASN A 219 -13.27 -3.84 21.59
CA ASN A 219 -14.11 -4.32 20.48
C ASN A 219 -15.54 -4.68 20.93
N GLY A 220 -16.54 -4.12 20.24
CA GLY A 220 -17.96 -4.31 20.55
C GLY A 220 -18.46 -3.56 21.78
N TYR A 221 -17.72 -2.55 22.26
CA TYR A 221 -18.17 -1.66 23.34
C TYR A 221 -17.86 -0.20 23.02
N THR A 222 -18.67 0.69 23.56
CA THR A 222 -18.41 2.15 23.62
C THR A 222 -18.08 2.55 25.05
N LEU A 223 -17.06 3.41 25.22
CA LEU A 223 -16.72 3.98 26.53
C LEU A 223 -17.67 5.13 26.84
N GLU A 224 -18.62 4.90 27.74
CA GLU A 224 -19.58 5.93 28.19
C GLU A 224 -18.97 6.89 29.22
N GLY A 225 -17.81 6.53 29.77
CA GLY A 225 -17.04 7.37 30.69
C GLY A 225 -16.46 6.56 31.85
N TRP A 226 -16.25 7.24 32.97
CA TRP A 226 -15.53 6.70 34.12
C TRP A 226 -16.32 6.87 35.40
N SER A 227 -16.31 5.86 36.27
CA SER A 227 -17.08 5.82 37.52
C SER A 227 -16.19 5.61 38.74
N LEU A 228 -16.63 6.03 39.93
CA LEU A 228 -15.88 5.85 41.18
C LEU A 228 -15.97 4.43 41.77
N THR A 229 -16.79 3.56 41.17
CA THR A 229 -17.03 2.19 41.66
C THR A 229 -17.23 1.25 40.47
N PRO A 230 -16.77 -0.01 40.52
CA PRO A 230 -17.00 -0.97 39.44
C PRO A 230 -18.49 -1.08 39.05
N GLY A 231 -18.80 -0.89 37.76
CA GLY A 231 -20.18 -0.92 37.23
C GLY A 231 -21.06 0.27 37.66
N GLY A 232 -20.45 1.34 38.18
CA GLY A 232 -21.13 2.58 38.55
C GLY A 232 -21.57 3.40 37.33
N LYS A 233 -22.28 4.49 37.58
CA LYS A 233 -22.57 5.49 36.54
C LYS A 233 -21.36 6.40 36.31
N PRO A 234 -21.16 6.91 35.08
CA PRO A 234 -20.12 7.89 34.82
C PRO A 234 -20.22 9.10 35.76
N VAL A 235 -19.08 9.62 36.22
CA VAL A 235 -19.00 10.88 36.97
C VAL A 235 -19.27 12.06 36.04
N ASP A 236 -19.91 13.11 36.57
CA ASP A 236 -20.08 14.36 35.83
C ASP A 236 -18.73 15.08 35.69
N MET A 237 -18.46 15.60 34.50
CA MET A 237 -17.25 16.38 34.21
C MET A 237 -17.52 17.89 34.21
N PRO A 238 -16.60 18.71 34.75
CA PRO A 238 -15.31 18.33 35.33
C PRO A 238 -15.44 17.69 36.72
N PHE A 239 -14.64 16.66 36.97
CA PHE A 239 -14.62 15.92 38.24
C PHE A 239 -13.48 16.42 39.13
N LYS A 240 -13.78 16.71 40.40
CA LYS A 240 -12.81 17.18 41.39
C LYS A 240 -12.62 16.12 42.47
N PRO A 241 -11.56 15.29 42.41
CA PRO A 241 -11.28 14.33 43.47
C PRO A 241 -10.84 15.05 44.76
N ASP A 242 -11.22 14.50 45.91
CA ASP A 242 -10.82 14.99 47.24
C ASP A 242 -9.69 14.16 47.88
N SER A 243 -9.37 13.02 47.29
CA SER A 243 -8.36 12.06 47.73
C SER A 243 -7.99 11.11 46.60
N ASN A 244 -6.93 10.31 46.80
CA ASN A 244 -6.52 9.29 45.83
C ASN A 244 -7.69 8.34 45.55
N CYS A 245 -7.97 8.09 44.27
CA CYS A 245 -9.08 7.23 43.88
C CYS A 245 -8.75 6.39 42.64
N THR A 246 -9.62 5.42 42.37
CA THR A 246 -9.62 4.66 41.13
C THR A 246 -10.89 4.99 40.36
N LEU A 247 -10.72 5.32 39.09
CA LEU A 247 -11.80 5.46 38.14
C LEU A 247 -11.93 4.16 37.34
N TYR A 248 -13.16 3.63 37.26
CA TYR A 248 -13.51 2.40 36.57
C TYR A 248 -14.24 2.73 35.27
N ALA A 249 -13.74 2.22 34.14
CA ALA A 249 -14.36 2.42 32.84
C ALA A 249 -15.79 1.87 32.81
N VAL A 250 -16.71 2.64 32.24
CA VAL A 250 -18.11 2.28 32.05
C VAL A 250 -18.31 2.00 30.57
N TRP A 251 -18.63 0.75 30.25
CA TRP A 251 -18.78 0.29 28.87
C TRP A 251 -20.25 0.06 28.54
N GLU A 252 -20.68 0.52 27.38
CA GLU A 252 -21.95 0.14 26.75
C GLU A 252 -21.70 -0.90 25.66
N GLU A 253 -22.46 -1.99 25.65
CA GLU A 253 -22.36 -3.03 24.62
C GLU A 253 -22.89 -2.52 23.29
N VAL A 254 -22.10 -2.72 22.24
CA VAL A 254 -22.51 -2.49 20.85
C VAL A 254 -22.90 -3.82 20.23
N ALA A 255 -23.91 -3.79 19.37
CA ALA A 255 -24.35 -4.92 18.57
C ALA A 255 -23.91 -4.74 17.11
N TYR A 256 -23.23 -5.75 16.56
CA TYR A 256 -22.86 -5.81 15.15
C TYR A 256 -23.68 -6.87 14.43
N THR A 257 -24.19 -6.50 13.26
CA THR A 257 -24.95 -7.40 12.39
C THR A 257 -24.04 -7.99 11.34
N VAL A 258 -24.03 -9.32 11.25
CA VAL A 258 -23.36 -10.05 10.18
C VAL A 258 -24.42 -10.61 9.23
N VAL A 259 -24.32 -10.24 7.96
CA VAL A 259 -25.24 -10.66 6.91
C VAL A 259 -24.52 -11.62 5.97
N PHE A 260 -25.04 -12.83 5.87
CA PHE A 260 -24.56 -13.87 4.97
C PHE A 260 -25.29 -13.76 3.64
N TRP A 261 -24.55 -13.68 2.54
CA TRP A 261 -25.07 -13.52 1.19
C TRP A 261 -24.77 -14.76 0.37
N THR A 262 -25.78 -15.29 -0.32
CA THR A 262 -25.59 -16.46 -1.17
C THR A 262 -24.54 -16.21 -2.25
N ASN A 263 -24.41 -14.97 -2.74
CA ASN A 263 -23.41 -14.61 -3.74
C ASN A 263 -23.53 -15.46 -5.03
N TYR A 264 -24.76 -15.87 -5.35
CA TYR A 264 -25.16 -16.42 -6.65
C TYR A 264 -26.63 -16.07 -6.93
N VAL A 265 -27.01 -16.23 -8.21
CA VAL A 265 -28.26 -15.81 -8.86
C VAL A 265 -28.35 -14.31 -9.09
N ASP A 266 -29.01 -13.90 -10.18
CA ASP A 266 -29.21 -12.56 -10.78
C ASP A 266 -29.54 -11.38 -9.83
N ASN A 267 -29.55 -11.56 -8.50
CA ASN A 267 -29.81 -10.53 -7.50
C ASN A 267 -29.15 -10.72 -6.13
N ASN A 268 -28.15 -11.61 -5.94
CA ASN A 268 -27.42 -11.81 -4.67
C ASN A 268 -28.33 -11.74 -3.42
N VAL A 269 -28.88 -12.87 -2.96
CA VAL A 269 -29.87 -12.84 -1.87
C VAL A 269 -29.23 -13.02 -0.49
N MET A 270 -29.84 -12.40 0.52
CA MET A 270 -29.51 -12.67 1.92
C MET A 270 -29.85 -14.14 2.23
N PHE A 271 -28.86 -14.89 2.70
CA PHE A 271 -28.98 -16.27 3.14
C PHE A 271 -29.38 -16.36 4.62
N ASP A 272 -28.65 -15.65 5.47
CA ASP A 272 -28.84 -15.65 6.93
C ASP A 272 -28.37 -14.31 7.51
N THR A 273 -28.79 -14.00 8.73
CA THR A 273 -28.23 -12.88 9.50
C THR A 273 -28.02 -13.27 10.95
N LYS A 274 -26.88 -12.86 11.50
CA LYS A 274 -26.53 -13.07 12.91
C LYS A 274 -26.17 -11.75 13.56
N THR A 275 -26.31 -11.69 14.87
CA THR A 275 -25.95 -10.51 15.67
C THR A 275 -24.94 -10.91 16.73
N ALA A 276 -23.80 -10.23 16.74
CA ALA A 276 -22.82 -10.28 17.80
C ALA A 276 -23.06 -9.11 18.75
N VAL A 277 -23.03 -9.34 20.07
CA VAL A 277 -23.19 -8.28 21.08
C VAL A 277 -21.98 -8.30 22.00
N GLY A 278 -21.47 -7.12 22.37
CA GLY A 278 -20.41 -7.00 23.38
C GLY A 278 -19.11 -7.71 23.00
N GLY A 279 -18.73 -7.65 21.72
CA GLY A 279 -17.53 -8.29 21.18
C GLY A 279 -17.61 -9.82 21.16
N GLY A 280 -18.82 -10.40 21.25
CA GLY A 280 -19.04 -11.84 21.15
C GLY A 280 -18.77 -12.37 19.73
N ALA A 281 -18.41 -13.66 19.66
CA ALA A 281 -18.26 -14.36 18.38
C ALA A 281 -19.60 -14.96 17.90
N ILE A 282 -19.73 -15.14 16.59
CA ILE A 282 -20.83 -15.86 15.96
C ILE A 282 -20.33 -17.15 15.33
N GLU A 283 -21.20 -18.16 15.29
CA GLU A 283 -20.98 -19.39 14.52
C GLU A 283 -21.42 -19.22 13.07
N ALA A 284 -20.97 -20.12 12.19
CA ALA A 284 -21.48 -20.22 10.82
C ALA A 284 -23.01 -20.49 10.81
N PRO A 285 -23.71 -20.23 9.68
CA PRO A 285 -25.08 -20.70 9.49
C PRO A 285 -25.19 -22.22 9.70
N GLU A 286 -26.31 -22.69 10.27
CA GLU A 286 -26.48 -24.12 10.59
C GLU A 286 -26.53 -25.01 9.35
N GLU A 287 -27.04 -24.48 8.25
CA GLU A 287 -27.14 -25.15 6.96
C GLU A 287 -26.23 -24.45 5.94
N GLU A 288 -25.66 -25.24 5.02
CA GLU A 288 -24.92 -24.70 3.90
C GLU A 288 -25.87 -24.24 2.78
N PRO A 289 -25.59 -23.12 2.10
CA PRO A 289 -26.36 -22.73 0.93
C PRO A 289 -26.20 -23.79 -0.19
N VAL A 290 -27.22 -23.98 -1.02
CA VAL A 290 -27.21 -24.98 -2.10
C VAL A 290 -27.43 -24.32 -3.47
N ARG A 291 -26.48 -24.53 -4.39
CA ARG A 291 -26.53 -24.03 -5.78
C ARG A 291 -26.39 -25.22 -6.75
N GLU A 292 -27.39 -25.44 -7.60
CA GLU A 292 -27.39 -26.55 -8.58
C GLU A 292 -26.20 -26.45 -9.54
N GLY A 293 -25.40 -27.52 -9.63
CA GLY A 293 -24.17 -27.57 -10.46
C GLY A 293 -22.90 -27.04 -9.77
N TYR A 294 -22.99 -26.71 -8.47
CA TYR A 294 -21.88 -26.15 -7.70
C TYR A 294 -21.76 -26.82 -6.33
N ILE A 295 -20.57 -26.67 -5.76
CA ILE A 295 -20.15 -27.08 -4.43
C ILE A 295 -19.87 -25.79 -3.66
N PHE A 296 -20.44 -25.68 -2.45
CA PHE A 296 -20.14 -24.58 -1.54
C PHE A 296 -18.69 -24.71 -1.05
N ASP A 297 -17.89 -23.66 -1.26
CA ASP A 297 -16.46 -23.65 -0.91
C ASP A 297 -16.22 -23.04 0.49
N GLY A 298 -17.06 -22.07 0.86
CA GLY A 298 -17.01 -21.44 2.16
C GLY A 298 -17.55 -20.02 2.16
N TRP A 299 -17.41 -19.37 3.31
CA TRP A 299 -17.81 -18.00 3.55
C TRP A 299 -16.59 -17.08 3.50
N TYR A 300 -16.69 -15.94 2.83
CA TYR A 300 -15.58 -15.04 2.55
C TYR A 300 -15.94 -13.58 2.84
N GLY A 301 -14.94 -12.77 3.16
CA GLY A 301 -15.12 -11.34 3.45
C GLY A 301 -15.51 -10.48 2.23
N SER A 302 -15.43 -11.03 1.02
CA SER A 302 -15.74 -10.32 -0.23
C SER A 302 -16.48 -11.21 -1.23
N ALA A 303 -17.26 -10.57 -2.11
CA ALA A 303 -18.03 -11.26 -3.15
C ALA A 303 -17.15 -11.93 -4.22
N LYS A 304 -16.00 -11.33 -4.55
CA LYS A 304 -14.98 -11.88 -5.44
C LYS A 304 -13.65 -11.95 -4.67
N GLY A 305 -12.98 -13.10 -4.70
CA GLY A 305 -11.77 -13.37 -3.93
C GLY A 305 -11.89 -13.07 -2.43
N GLY A 306 -10.77 -12.70 -1.80
CA GLY A 306 -10.68 -12.41 -0.36
C GLY A 306 -10.37 -13.62 0.51
N GLU A 307 -10.22 -13.39 1.80
CA GLU A 307 -9.92 -14.44 2.77
C GLU A 307 -11.20 -15.18 3.19
N ARG A 308 -11.04 -16.50 3.35
CA ARG A 308 -12.07 -17.36 3.92
C ARG A 308 -12.25 -16.99 5.39
N ILE A 309 -13.49 -16.81 5.82
CA ILE A 309 -13.85 -16.55 7.21
C ILE A 309 -13.82 -17.87 7.97
N GLU A 310 -12.98 -17.92 9.01
CA GLU A 310 -12.96 -19.01 9.97
C GLU A 310 -13.95 -18.73 11.11
N PHE A 311 -14.67 -19.76 11.54
CA PHE A 311 -15.65 -19.67 12.63
C PHE A 311 -15.15 -20.42 13.88
N PRO A 312 -15.45 -19.94 15.09
CA PRO A 312 -16.30 -18.79 15.40
C PRO A 312 -15.67 -17.44 15.00
N TYR A 313 -16.48 -16.54 14.45
CA TYR A 313 -16.05 -15.25 13.90
C TYR A 313 -16.47 -14.10 14.82
N THR A 314 -15.53 -13.24 15.23
CA THR A 314 -15.82 -12.05 16.04
C THR A 314 -15.81 -10.80 15.15
N PRO A 315 -16.98 -10.24 14.79
CA PRO A 315 -17.02 -9.00 14.03
C PRO A 315 -16.57 -7.80 14.88
N SER A 316 -15.99 -6.79 14.22
CA SER A 316 -15.71 -5.48 14.80
C SER A 316 -16.64 -4.37 14.29
N ASP A 317 -17.45 -4.67 13.28
CA ASP A 317 -18.40 -3.78 12.64
C ASP A 317 -19.54 -4.59 11.99
N ASP A 318 -20.59 -3.90 11.52
CA ASP A 318 -21.58 -4.51 10.64
C ASP A 318 -20.90 -5.09 9.40
N THR A 319 -21.03 -6.39 9.20
CA THR A 319 -20.22 -7.16 8.25
C THR A 319 -21.10 -7.87 7.22
N ARG A 320 -20.64 -7.91 5.96
CA ARG A 320 -21.22 -8.78 4.93
C ARG A 320 -20.25 -9.91 4.62
N ILE A 321 -20.76 -11.12 4.64
CA ILE A 321 -20.00 -12.34 4.33
C ILE A 321 -20.67 -13.00 3.13
N TYR A 322 -19.87 -13.47 2.17
CA TYR A 322 -20.33 -13.96 0.87
C TYR A 322 -19.96 -15.43 0.70
N ALA A 323 -20.90 -16.25 0.23
CA ALA A 323 -20.59 -17.64 -0.10
C ALA A 323 -19.75 -17.70 -1.38
N HIS A 324 -18.73 -18.56 -1.39
CA HIS A 324 -17.95 -18.86 -2.59
C HIS A 324 -18.28 -20.26 -3.08
N TRP A 325 -18.15 -20.45 -4.39
CA TRP A 325 -18.65 -21.62 -5.09
C TRP A 325 -17.58 -22.19 -6.00
N LYS A 326 -17.44 -23.51 -5.98
CA LYS A 326 -16.69 -24.27 -6.98
C LYS A 326 -17.67 -25.05 -7.82
N HIS A 327 -17.46 -25.14 -9.13
CA HIS A 327 -18.34 -26.00 -9.92
C HIS A 327 -18.12 -27.47 -9.60
N THR A 328 -19.18 -28.27 -9.74
CA THR A 328 -19.05 -29.72 -9.75
C THR A 328 -18.04 -30.13 -10.82
N PRO A 329 -17.11 -31.06 -10.53
CA PRO A 329 -16.07 -31.43 -11.49
C PRO A 329 -16.61 -31.81 -12.86
N VAL A 330 -16.02 -31.25 -13.91
CA VAL A 330 -16.36 -31.54 -15.30
C VAL A 330 -15.31 -32.45 -15.90
N GLU A 331 -15.74 -33.57 -16.50
CA GLU A 331 -14.85 -34.50 -17.20
C GLU A 331 -14.41 -33.89 -18.55
N THR A 332 -13.12 -33.68 -18.71
CA THR A 332 -12.54 -33.08 -19.92
C THR A 332 -11.03 -33.30 -19.94
N ASN A 333 -10.44 -33.21 -21.12
CA ASN A 333 -9.00 -33.15 -21.29
C ASN A 333 -8.50 -31.77 -21.77
N ILE A 334 -9.40 -30.78 -21.80
CA ILE A 334 -9.12 -29.38 -22.16
C ILE A 334 -9.50 -28.51 -20.96
N PHE A 335 -8.53 -27.74 -20.48
CA PHE A 335 -8.67 -26.91 -19.28
C PHE A 335 -8.38 -25.47 -19.67
N GLN A 336 -9.44 -24.67 -19.75
CA GLN A 336 -9.40 -23.28 -20.19
C GLN A 336 -8.72 -22.38 -19.15
N ALA A 337 -7.91 -21.42 -19.58
CA ALA A 337 -7.14 -20.59 -18.69
C ALA A 337 -8.05 -19.58 -17.97
N GLU A 338 -9.13 -19.12 -18.60
CA GLU A 338 -10.06 -18.16 -18.02
C GLU A 338 -10.91 -18.71 -16.87
N TYR A 339 -10.90 -20.03 -16.61
CA TYR A 339 -11.63 -20.63 -15.50
C TYR A 339 -10.71 -21.14 -14.37
N VAL A 340 -9.45 -20.75 -14.33
CA VAL A 340 -8.60 -21.02 -13.15
C VAL A 340 -8.90 -20.01 -12.04
N GLU A 341 -8.51 -20.34 -10.82
CA GLU A 341 -8.61 -19.41 -9.69
C GLU A 341 -7.52 -18.32 -9.80
N PHE A 342 -7.90 -17.06 -9.61
CA PHE A 342 -7.01 -15.92 -9.58
C PHE A 342 -7.06 -15.25 -8.20
N ASP A 343 -5.89 -14.88 -7.67
CA ASP A 343 -5.86 -14.02 -6.50
C ASP A 343 -6.34 -12.62 -6.89
N SER A 344 -7.48 -12.21 -6.34
CA SER A 344 -8.09 -10.90 -6.60
C SER A 344 -7.22 -9.73 -6.13
N ASN A 345 -6.27 -9.98 -5.24
CA ASN A 345 -5.32 -8.97 -4.75
C ASN A 345 -4.02 -8.96 -5.57
N GLU A 346 -3.79 -9.96 -6.42
CA GLU A 346 -2.60 -10.04 -7.23
C GLU A 346 -2.61 -8.93 -8.30
N LEU A 347 -1.59 -8.09 -8.25
CA LEU A 347 -1.38 -6.98 -9.18
C LEU A 347 -0.64 -7.45 -10.43
N PHE A 348 -1.25 -7.28 -11.60
CA PHE A 348 -0.71 -7.64 -12.91
C PHE A 348 -0.43 -6.39 -13.74
N PRO A 349 0.83 -6.10 -14.11
CA PRO A 349 1.14 -4.92 -14.91
C PRO A 349 0.46 -4.90 -16.29
N GLY A 350 -0.10 -3.75 -16.67
CA GLY A 350 -0.74 -3.52 -17.96
C GLY A 350 -0.04 -2.46 -18.83
N TYR A 351 -0.71 -2.08 -19.92
CA TYR A 351 -0.26 -1.04 -20.86
C TYR A 351 -0.26 0.36 -20.19
N SER A 352 -1.24 0.60 -19.31
CA SER A 352 -1.35 1.81 -18.50
C SER A 352 -1.98 1.47 -17.15
N GLY A 353 -1.14 1.14 -16.16
CA GLY A 353 -1.57 0.82 -14.80
C GLY A 353 -1.52 -0.67 -14.49
N GLU A 354 -2.17 -1.05 -13.39
CA GLU A 354 -2.17 -2.43 -12.89
C GLU A 354 -3.58 -3.01 -13.01
N ASN A 355 -3.67 -4.27 -13.44
CA ASN A 355 -4.87 -5.09 -13.51
C ASN A 355 -4.93 -6.01 -12.27
N ARG A 356 -6.12 -6.51 -11.91
CA ARG A 356 -6.30 -7.47 -10.81
C ARG A 356 -7.36 -8.52 -11.14
N GLY A 357 -7.26 -9.70 -10.53
CA GLY A 357 -8.30 -10.72 -10.62
C GLY A 357 -8.68 -11.05 -12.08
N ASP A 358 -9.97 -10.94 -12.39
CA ASP A 358 -10.56 -11.20 -13.72
C ASP A 358 -10.23 -10.16 -14.79
N ASP A 359 -9.65 -8.99 -14.45
CA ASP A 359 -9.19 -7.99 -15.43
C ASP A 359 -8.17 -8.56 -16.43
N ILE A 360 -7.47 -9.65 -16.06
CA ILE A 360 -6.48 -10.26 -16.92
C ILE A 360 -7.08 -11.16 -18.01
N ILE A 361 -8.39 -11.42 -17.94
CA ILE A 361 -9.13 -12.21 -18.91
C ILE A 361 -9.61 -11.27 -20.01
N VAL A 362 -9.10 -11.50 -21.22
CA VAL A 362 -9.40 -10.64 -22.35
C VAL A 362 -10.08 -11.43 -23.45
N GLN A 363 -10.98 -10.76 -24.17
CA GLN A 363 -11.54 -11.34 -25.37
C GLN A 363 -10.45 -11.50 -26.45
N ALA A 364 -10.38 -12.68 -27.05
CA ALA A 364 -9.50 -12.96 -28.17
C ALA A 364 -10.28 -12.92 -29.49
N SER A 365 -9.84 -12.05 -30.40
CA SER A 365 -10.36 -11.99 -31.76
C SER A 365 -9.48 -12.74 -32.77
N SER A 366 -8.61 -13.64 -32.28
CA SER A 366 -7.61 -14.36 -33.08
C SER A 366 -8.12 -15.72 -33.55
N ALA A 367 -7.62 -16.20 -34.69
CA ALA A 367 -7.89 -17.55 -35.14
C ALA A 367 -7.22 -18.59 -34.22
N GLY A 368 -7.86 -19.75 -34.06
CA GLY A 368 -7.32 -20.89 -33.29
C GLY A 368 -7.64 -20.88 -31.79
N VAL A 369 -8.45 -19.93 -31.32
CA VAL A 369 -9.02 -19.93 -29.96
C VAL A 369 -10.21 -20.88 -29.90
N LEU A 370 -10.31 -21.68 -28.84
CA LEU A 370 -11.44 -22.57 -28.65
C LEU A 370 -12.63 -21.81 -28.07
N VAL A 371 -13.70 -21.66 -28.86
CA VAL A 371 -14.98 -21.15 -28.35
C VAL A 371 -15.76 -22.33 -27.80
N ASP A 372 -15.70 -22.51 -26.49
CA ASP A 372 -16.40 -23.61 -25.83
C ASP A 372 -17.86 -23.23 -25.52
N ASN A 373 -18.77 -23.78 -26.33
CA ASN A 373 -20.22 -23.65 -26.12
C ASN A 373 -20.79 -24.83 -25.31
N ASP A 374 -19.98 -25.85 -25.00
CA ASP A 374 -20.41 -27.12 -24.41
C ASP A 374 -20.35 -27.09 -22.88
N TYR A 375 -19.65 -26.11 -22.30
CA TYR A 375 -19.76 -25.82 -20.87
C TYR A 375 -20.97 -24.91 -20.60
N PRO A 376 -22.06 -25.43 -19.99
CA PRO A 376 -23.25 -24.65 -19.77
C PRO A 376 -22.97 -23.60 -18.70
N LEU A 377 -22.78 -22.36 -19.13
CA LEU A 377 -23.04 -21.22 -18.27
C LEU A 377 -24.50 -21.32 -17.89
N SER A 378 -24.78 -21.29 -16.58
CA SER A 378 -26.11 -21.51 -16.02
C SER A 378 -27.18 -20.57 -16.58
N ASN A 379 -26.77 -19.46 -17.20
CA ASN A 379 -27.65 -18.53 -17.91
C ASN A 379 -27.50 -18.67 -19.44
N ALA A 380 -28.63 -18.98 -20.10
CA ALA A 380 -28.72 -19.05 -21.55
C ALA A 380 -28.37 -17.74 -22.28
N GLN A 381 -28.45 -16.58 -21.61
CA GLN A 381 -27.99 -15.30 -22.18
C GLN A 381 -26.46 -15.16 -22.14
N GLN A 382 -25.80 -15.74 -21.14
CA GLN A 382 -24.34 -15.74 -21.01
C GLN A 382 -23.69 -16.68 -22.03
N ALA A 383 -24.29 -17.86 -22.27
CA ALA A 383 -23.83 -18.81 -23.29
C ALA A 383 -23.79 -18.24 -24.72
N VAL A 384 -24.68 -17.29 -25.06
CA VAL A 384 -24.74 -16.66 -26.39
C VAL A 384 -23.62 -15.61 -26.59
N GLY A 385 -22.94 -15.21 -25.51
CA GLY A 385 -21.92 -14.16 -25.49
C GLY A 385 -20.47 -14.62 -25.34
N HIS A 386 -20.19 -15.92 -25.13
CA HIS A 386 -18.81 -16.41 -25.02
C HIS A 386 -18.10 -16.38 -26.36
N GLN A 387 -17.25 -15.38 -26.56
CA GLN A 387 -16.57 -15.08 -27.83
C GLN A 387 -15.06 -15.36 -27.76
N GLY A 388 -14.66 -16.48 -27.15
CA GLY A 388 -13.25 -16.91 -27.04
C GLY A 388 -12.44 -15.99 -26.13
N PHE A 389 -12.34 -16.33 -24.84
CA PHE A 389 -11.56 -15.58 -23.86
C PHE A 389 -10.20 -16.24 -23.64
N VAL A 390 -9.22 -15.46 -23.22
CA VAL A 390 -7.87 -15.92 -22.93
C VAL A 390 -7.31 -15.14 -21.75
N VAL A 391 -6.31 -15.70 -21.06
CA VAL A 391 -5.60 -14.96 -20.01
C VAL A 391 -4.38 -14.24 -20.60
N SER A 392 -4.29 -12.94 -20.34
CA SER A 392 -3.18 -12.06 -20.70
C SER A 392 -2.55 -11.43 -19.45
N TYR A 393 -1.79 -10.34 -19.61
CA TYR A 393 -1.24 -9.50 -18.54
C TYR A 393 -0.35 -10.20 -17.50
N LEU A 394 0.15 -11.41 -17.79
CA LEU A 394 1.12 -12.14 -16.97
C LEU A 394 2.54 -11.54 -17.05
N TYR A 395 2.64 -10.21 -17.15
CA TYR A 395 3.84 -9.43 -17.48
C TYR A 395 4.66 -9.03 -16.25
N LYS A 396 4.78 -9.93 -15.28
CA LYS A 396 5.71 -9.82 -14.16
C LYS A 396 6.32 -11.18 -13.87
N ARG A 397 7.53 -11.18 -13.34
CA ARG A 397 8.14 -12.39 -12.82
C ARG A 397 7.31 -12.96 -11.68
N GLY A 398 7.07 -14.27 -11.71
CA GLY A 398 6.26 -14.98 -10.74
C GLY A 398 4.76 -15.02 -11.05
N ALA A 399 4.27 -14.27 -12.04
CA ALA A 399 2.89 -14.41 -12.50
C ALA A 399 2.62 -15.86 -12.91
N THR A 400 1.60 -16.48 -12.32
CA THR A 400 1.37 -17.92 -12.39
C THR A 400 -0.07 -18.25 -12.74
N LEU A 401 -0.28 -19.07 -13.76
CA LEU A 401 -1.54 -19.78 -13.97
C LEU A 401 -1.46 -21.15 -13.33
N THR A 402 -2.41 -21.47 -12.45
CA THR A 402 -2.46 -22.76 -11.74
C THR A 402 -3.68 -23.55 -12.17
N PHE A 403 -3.45 -24.68 -12.84
CA PHE A 403 -4.49 -25.63 -13.20
C PHE A 403 -4.51 -26.76 -12.17
N VAL A 404 -5.65 -26.91 -11.49
CA VAL A 404 -5.90 -28.01 -10.54
C VAL A 404 -6.79 -29.03 -11.23
N ILE A 405 -6.21 -30.17 -11.60
CA ILE A 405 -6.89 -31.22 -12.36
C ILE A 405 -6.92 -32.52 -11.56
N ASN A 406 -7.97 -33.31 -11.71
CA ASN A 406 -8.11 -34.60 -11.07
C ASN A 406 -8.02 -35.73 -12.11
N SER A 407 -7.22 -36.75 -11.81
CA SER A 407 -7.10 -37.97 -12.62
C SER A 407 -7.68 -39.17 -11.86
N SER A 408 -8.50 -39.99 -12.53
CA SER A 408 -9.08 -41.19 -11.90
C SER A 408 -8.06 -42.29 -11.56
N GLU A 409 -6.88 -42.24 -12.18
CA GLU A 409 -5.77 -43.20 -12.00
C GLU A 409 -4.41 -42.56 -12.25
N ASP A 410 -3.32 -43.29 -11.94
CA ASP A 410 -1.97 -42.86 -12.26
C ASP A 410 -1.74 -42.94 -13.78
N VAL A 411 -1.17 -41.88 -14.36
CA VAL A 411 -0.91 -41.78 -15.81
C VAL A 411 0.57 -41.49 -16.03
N GLN A 412 1.19 -42.23 -16.94
CA GLN A 412 2.59 -42.04 -17.34
C GLN A 412 2.66 -41.66 -18.81
N ASN A 413 3.56 -40.75 -19.16
CA ASN A 413 3.79 -40.29 -20.53
C ASN A 413 2.58 -39.64 -21.22
N ALA A 414 1.68 -39.01 -20.46
CA ALA A 414 0.66 -38.15 -21.04
C ALA A 414 1.33 -36.94 -21.71
N SER A 415 0.76 -36.42 -22.79
CA SER A 415 1.32 -35.28 -23.52
C SER A 415 0.64 -33.99 -23.07
N LEU A 416 1.41 -33.08 -22.46
CA LEU A 416 0.95 -31.74 -22.11
C LEU A 416 1.12 -30.81 -23.31
N LYS A 417 0.02 -30.16 -23.68
CA LYS A 417 -0.03 -29.12 -24.71
C LYS A 417 -0.63 -27.85 -24.14
N VAL A 418 -0.26 -26.73 -24.73
CA VAL A 418 -0.83 -25.42 -24.40
C VAL A 418 -1.15 -24.66 -25.68
N ASN A 419 -2.34 -24.06 -25.73
CA ASN A 419 -2.70 -23.15 -26.81
C ASN A 419 -2.35 -21.73 -26.41
N VAL A 420 -1.41 -21.13 -27.13
CA VAL A 420 -0.81 -19.84 -26.77
C VAL A 420 -0.75 -18.89 -27.94
N GLY A 421 -0.91 -17.61 -27.65
CA GLY A 421 -0.65 -16.48 -28.52
C GLY A 421 0.31 -15.51 -27.85
N ILE A 422 0.75 -14.47 -28.57
CA ILE A 422 1.53 -13.38 -27.97
C ILE A 422 0.87 -12.05 -28.28
N GLU A 423 0.79 -11.19 -27.28
CA GLU A 423 0.53 -9.77 -27.44
C GLU A 423 1.85 -9.05 -27.14
N SER A 424 2.46 -8.42 -28.14
CA SER A 424 3.82 -7.87 -28.01
C SER A 424 4.12 -6.87 -29.14
N GLN A 425 5.23 -6.14 -29.03
CA GLN A 425 5.78 -5.31 -30.10
C GLN A 425 6.65 -6.10 -31.10
N GLN A 426 7.00 -7.34 -30.78
CA GLN A 426 7.81 -8.22 -31.63
C GLN A 426 7.54 -9.69 -31.34
N SER A 427 7.83 -10.54 -32.32
CA SER A 427 7.87 -11.99 -32.16
C SER A 427 8.84 -12.38 -31.05
N ALA A 428 8.52 -13.45 -30.30
CA ALA A 428 9.35 -13.90 -29.19
C ALA A 428 9.45 -15.43 -29.13
N THR A 429 10.60 -15.90 -28.65
CA THR A 429 10.84 -17.31 -28.35
C THR A 429 10.74 -17.52 -26.84
N PHE A 430 9.85 -18.43 -26.44
CA PHE A 430 9.63 -18.82 -25.05
C PHE A 430 10.20 -20.21 -24.81
N GLY A 431 10.80 -20.40 -23.65
CA GLY A 431 11.44 -21.66 -23.25
C GLY A 431 11.60 -21.73 -21.74
N PRO A 432 12.00 -22.89 -21.19
CA PRO A 432 12.17 -23.08 -19.74
C PRO A 432 13.28 -22.20 -19.15
N THR A 433 14.15 -21.64 -20.00
CA THR A 433 15.21 -20.68 -19.66
C THR A 433 15.36 -19.66 -20.80
N GLY A 434 16.20 -18.64 -20.59
CA GLY A 434 16.51 -17.62 -21.59
C GLY A 434 15.81 -16.29 -21.35
N LEU A 435 15.83 -15.41 -22.36
CA LEU A 435 15.36 -14.02 -22.22
C LEU A 435 13.85 -13.92 -21.93
N ASN A 436 13.03 -14.77 -22.58
CA ASN A 436 11.60 -14.93 -22.25
C ASN A 436 11.38 -16.28 -21.55
N ALA A 437 12.13 -16.52 -20.47
CA ALA A 437 11.96 -17.72 -19.67
C ALA A 437 10.51 -17.83 -19.17
N TRP A 438 9.91 -18.99 -19.42
CA TRP A 438 8.55 -19.37 -19.06
C TRP A 438 8.62 -20.79 -18.50
N LYS A 439 8.40 -20.92 -17.19
CA LYS A 439 8.54 -22.20 -16.50
C LYS A 439 7.21 -22.93 -16.51
N VAL A 440 7.27 -24.24 -16.71
CA VAL A 440 6.12 -25.13 -16.58
C VAL A 440 6.45 -26.14 -15.51
N SER A 441 5.53 -26.39 -14.57
CA SER A 441 5.70 -27.43 -13.56
C SER A 441 4.48 -28.33 -13.49
N VAL A 442 4.70 -29.59 -13.12
CA VAL A 442 3.63 -30.56 -12.82
C VAL A 442 3.93 -31.16 -11.46
N ASN A 443 3.01 -31.00 -10.51
CA ASN A 443 3.18 -31.44 -9.12
C ASN A 443 4.49 -30.95 -8.49
N GLY A 444 4.85 -29.68 -8.77
CA GLY A 444 6.08 -29.04 -8.29
C GLY A 444 7.36 -29.45 -9.04
N GLN A 445 7.28 -30.37 -10.01
CA GLN A 445 8.42 -30.77 -10.83
C GLN A 445 8.48 -29.95 -12.12
N SER A 446 9.58 -29.23 -12.34
CA SER A 446 9.79 -28.44 -13.56
C SER A 446 9.87 -29.33 -14.81
N LEU A 447 9.12 -28.96 -15.83
CA LEU A 447 9.16 -29.57 -17.15
C LEU A 447 10.18 -28.85 -18.03
N ASN A 448 11.12 -29.61 -18.60
CA ASN A 448 12.03 -29.10 -19.61
C ASN A 448 11.43 -29.37 -21.00
N TYR A 449 11.25 -28.34 -21.80
CA TYR A 449 10.60 -28.41 -23.10
C TYR A 449 11.39 -27.65 -24.16
N THR A 450 11.22 -28.05 -25.43
CA THR A 450 11.88 -27.38 -26.54
C THR A 450 11.30 -25.97 -26.71
N PRO A 451 12.13 -24.92 -26.74
CA PRO A 451 11.64 -23.56 -26.95
C PRO A 451 10.82 -23.42 -28.23
N PHE A 452 9.79 -22.59 -28.19
CA PHE A 452 8.88 -22.34 -29.30
C PHE A 452 8.78 -20.83 -29.57
N THR A 453 8.52 -20.48 -30.83
CA THR A 453 8.44 -19.07 -31.27
C THR A 453 7.02 -18.71 -31.63
N LEU A 454 6.51 -17.63 -31.02
CA LEU A 454 5.25 -17.00 -31.39
C LEU A 454 5.54 -15.80 -32.28
N SER A 455 4.89 -15.77 -33.45
CA SER A 455 5.21 -14.84 -34.53
C SER A 455 4.10 -13.83 -34.74
N ILE A 456 4.45 -12.55 -34.73
CA ILE A 456 3.55 -11.46 -35.13
C ILE A 456 3.70 -11.28 -36.64
N SER A 457 2.58 -11.36 -37.37
CA SER A 457 2.55 -11.12 -38.82
C SER A 457 1.99 -9.73 -39.12
N GLY A 458 2.59 -9.03 -40.10
CA GLY A 458 2.18 -7.68 -40.48
C GLY A 458 2.86 -6.54 -39.69
N PRO A 459 2.51 -5.27 -39.98
CA PRO A 459 3.12 -4.12 -39.32
C PRO A 459 2.72 -4.03 -37.85
N VAL A 460 3.69 -3.80 -36.97
CA VAL A 460 3.47 -3.52 -35.56
C VAL A 460 2.84 -2.13 -35.45
N VAL A 461 1.61 -2.05 -34.94
CA VAL A 461 0.91 -0.79 -34.72
C VAL A 461 1.38 -0.18 -33.39
N ALA A 462 1.34 1.15 -33.26
CA ALA A 462 1.79 1.82 -32.03
C ALA A 462 1.01 1.30 -30.82
N GLY A 463 1.69 0.57 -29.92
CA GLY A 463 1.08 -0.20 -28.85
C GLY A 463 1.64 -1.62 -28.78
N SER A 464 0.83 -2.61 -29.14
CA SER A 464 1.15 -4.04 -29.27
C SER A 464 0.34 -4.65 -30.43
N SER A 465 0.82 -5.77 -30.97
CA SER A 465 0.10 -6.61 -31.94
C SER A 465 -0.10 -8.01 -31.36
N ARG A 466 -1.18 -8.69 -31.76
CA ARG A 466 -1.49 -10.06 -31.36
C ARG A 466 -1.14 -11.06 -32.46
N SER A 467 -0.62 -12.23 -32.10
CA SER A 467 -0.46 -13.36 -33.03
C SER A 467 -1.74 -14.20 -33.14
N ASP A 468 -1.77 -15.10 -34.12
CA ASP A 468 -2.65 -16.26 -34.08
C ASP A 468 -2.28 -17.16 -32.89
N PHE A 469 -3.25 -17.93 -32.40
CA PHE A 469 -3.01 -18.93 -31.38
C PHE A 469 -2.45 -20.21 -31.99
N THR A 470 -1.48 -20.82 -31.30
CA THR A 470 -0.82 -22.04 -31.74
C THR A 470 -0.82 -23.06 -30.60
N LEU A 471 -1.25 -24.28 -30.91
CA LEU A 471 -1.17 -25.41 -29.98
C LEU A 471 0.26 -25.97 -29.97
N VAL A 472 0.96 -25.74 -28.86
CA VAL A 472 2.34 -26.17 -28.65
C VAL A 472 2.38 -27.41 -27.77
N THR A 473 3.20 -28.39 -28.15
CA THR A 473 3.49 -29.54 -27.27
C THR A 473 4.65 -29.21 -26.36
N LEU A 474 4.40 -29.18 -25.04
CA LEU A 474 5.42 -28.90 -24.04
C LEU A 474 6.18 -30.17 -23.65
N GLY A 475 5.55 -31.35 -23.76
CA GLY A 475 6.26 -32.62 -23.58
C GLY A 475 5.42 -33.66 -22.87
N ASN A 476 6.10 -34.69 -22.38
CA ASN A 476 5.46 -35.77 -21.66
C ASN A 476 5.48 -35.48 -20.15
N ILE A 477 4.37 -35.79 -19.50
CA ILE A 477 4.15 -35.59 -18.07
C ILE A 477 3.61 -36.88 -17.43
N SER A 478 3.71 -36.96 -16.11
CA SER A 478 3.08 -38.00 -15.31
C SER A 478 2.06 -37.38 -14.36
N LEU A 479 0.88 -37.99 -14.28
CA LEU A 479 -0.18 -37.61 -13.36
C LEU A 479 -0.31 -38.69 -12.29
N LYS A 480 -0.57 -38.28 -11.05
CA LYS A 480 -0.98 -39.20 -9.99
C LYS A 480 -2.50 -39.34 -9.97
N LYS A 481 -3.00 -40.48 -9.48
CA LYS A 481 -4.41 -40.60 -9.11
C LYS A 481 -4.77 -39.51 -8.10
N GLY A 482 -5.91 -38.85 -8.32
CA GLY A 482 -6.36 -37.71 -7.54
C GLY A 482 -5.93 -36.38 -8.16
N GLU A 483 -5.79 -35.36 -7.31
CA GLU A 483 -5.43 -34.00 -7.69
C GLU A 483 -4.01 -33.90 -8.25
N ASN A 484 -3.82 -33.11 -9.30
CA ASN A 484 -2.56 -32.74 -9.90
C ASN A 484 -2.55 -31.24 -10.16
N ILE A 485 -1.41 -30.61 -9.87
CA ILE A 485 -1.23 -29.17 -10.04
C ILE A 485 -0.30 -28.94 -11.22
N ILE A 486 -0.76 -28.22 -12.24
CA ILE A 486 0.06 -27.79 -13.38
C ILE A 486 0.18 -26.27 -13.33
N GLN A 487 1.40 -25.76 -13.33
CA GLN A 487 1.63 -24.31 -13.25
C GLN A 487 2.38 -23.80 -14.48
N LEU A 488 1.93 -22.68 -15.02
CA LEU A 488 2.61 -21.92 -16.07
C LEU A 488 3.08 -20.60 -15.46
N VAL A 489 4.39 -20.37 -15.41
CA VAL A 489 5.00 -19.28 -14.63
C VAL A 489 5.86 -18.39 -15.52
N THR A 490 5.58 -17.09 -15.54
CA THR A 490 6.48 -16.10 -16.13
C THR A 490 7.74 -15.98 -15.27
N ASP A 491 8.91 -16.36 -15.78
CA ASP A 491 10.18 -16.33 -15.03
C ASP A 491 11.26 -15.48 -15.73
N ASN A 492 10.85 -14.31 -16.20
CA ASN A 492 11.76 -13.35 -16.81
C ASN A 492 11.42 -11.92 -16.38
N ASP A 493 12.37 -11.02 -16.60
CA ASP A 493 12.26 -9.58 -16.37
C ASP A 493 12.42 -8.80 -17.71
N ASN A 494 11.97 -9.40 -18.82
CA ASN A 494 12.13 -8.86 -20.17
C ASN A 494 10.84 -8.15 -20.64
N ALA A 495 10.62 -6.91 -20.23
CA ALA A 495 9.48 -6.12 -20.68
C ALA A 495 9.58 -5.76 -22.17
N VAL A 496 8.66 -6.30 -23.00
CA VAL A 496 8.61 -6.05 -24.45
C VAL A 496 7.48 -5.09 -24.84
N ILE A 497 6.51 -4.89 -23.94
CA ILE A 497 5.43 -3.93 -24.10
C ILE A 497 5.74 -2.72 -23.22
N GLY A 498 5.53 -1.49 -23.73
CA GLY A 498 5.74 -0.28 -22.93
C GLY A 498 4.77 -0.17 -21.73
N GLY A 499 4.90 0.90 -20.95
CA GLY A 499 4.04 1.17 -19.79
C GLY A 499 4.63 0.61 -18.49
N THR A 500 3.81 -0.10 -17.71
CA THR A 500 4.20 -0.65 -16.39
C THR A 500 4.68 -2.10 -16.45
N THR A 501 4.66 -2.74 -17.63
CA THR A 501 5.04 -4.15 -17.79
C THR A 501 6.48 -4.41 -17.37
N ARG A 502 6.75 -5.59 -16.79
CA ARG A 502 8.05 -5.98 -16.23
C ARG A 502 8.62 -7.26 -16.84
N ALA A 503 7.81 -8.00 -17.58
CA ALA A 503 8.18 -9.27 -18.20
C ALA A 503 7.43 -9.48 -19.52
N ASN A 504 7.83 -10.49 -20.29
CA ASN A 504 7.11 -10.95 -21.48
C ASN A 504 6.54 -12.35 -21.22
N ALA A 505 5.29 -12.55 -21.60
CA ALA A 505 4.57 -13.79 -21.38
C ALA A 505 3.62 -14.09 -22.55
N PRO A 506 3.38 -15.37 -22.87
CA PRO A 506 2.33 -15.72 -23.81
C PRO A 506 0.95 -15.42 -23.20
N MET A 507 0.00 -15.04 -24.06
CA MET A 507 -1.42 -15.18 -23.75
C MET A 507 -1.77 -16.67 -23.79
N VAL A 508 -2.57 -17.14 -22.84
CA VAL A 508 -2.92 -18.56 -22.70
C VAL A 508 -4.42 -18.74 -22.87
N ASP A 509 -4.81 -19.62 -23.80
CA ASP A 509 -6.19 -20.02 -24.04
C ASP A 509 -6.54 -21.25 -23.19
N TYR A 510 -5.92 -22.40 -23.45
CA TYR A 510 -6.08 -23.60 -22.63
C TYR A 510 -4.82 -24.44 -22.53
N ILE A 511 -4.77 -25.31 -21.53
CA ILE A 511 -3.94 -26.52 -21.58
C ILE A 511 -4.77 -27.72 -22.05
N ARG A 512 -4.13 -28.65 -22.74
CA ARG A 512 -4.74 -29.91 -23.17
C ARG A 512 -3.83 -31.07 -22.84
N ILE A 513 -4.41 -32.15 -22.33
CA ILE A 513 -3.69 -33.39 -22.05
C ILE A 513 -4.13 -34.44 -23.05
N ASP A 514 -3.17 -35.01 -23.78
CA ASP A 514 -3.39 -36.13 -24.71
C ASP A 514 -2.67 -37.39 -24.20
N ASN A 515 -2.95 -38.54 -24.81
CA ASN A 515 -2.26 -39.81 -24.53
C ASN A 515 -2.33 -40.26 -23.05
N TYR A 516 -3.42 -39.96 -22.36
CA TYR A 516 -3.61 -40.28 -20.93
C TYR A 516 -4.26 -41.65 -20.66
N GLY A 517 -4.33 -42.51 -21.68
CA GLY A 517 -4.83 -43.88 -21.54
C GLY A 517 -6.34 -43.95 -21.30
N SER A 518 -6.75 -44.76 -20.29
CA SER A 518 -8.14 -44.92 -19.87
C SER A 518 -8.56 -43.97 -18.75
N ALA A 519 -7.66 -43.10 -18.29
CA ALA A 519 -7.95 -42.21 -17.18
C ALA A 519 -9.06 -41.23 -17.55
N VAL A 520 -9.94 -40.96 -16.59
CA VAL A 520 -10.88 -39.86 -16.66
C VAL A 520 -10.22 -38.65 -16.02
N LEU A 521 -10.08 -37.59 -16.80
CA LEU A 521 -9.56 -36.32 -16.33
C LEU A 521 -10.74 -35.37 -16.06
N SER A 522 -10.64 -34.60 -14.98
CA SER A 522 -11.68 -33.66 -14.56
C SER A 522 -11.11 -32.46 -13.84
N TRP A 523 -11.88 -31.38 -13.72
CA TRP A 523 -11.53 -30.19 -12.94
C TRP A 523 -12.77 -29.42 -12.52
N SER A 524 -12.63 -28.50 -11.56
CA SER A 524 -13.69 -27.61 -11.10
C SER A 524 -13.44 -26.19 -11.60
N PRO A 525 -13.90 -25.83 -12.81
CA PRO A 525 -13.73 -24.48 -13.37
C PRO A 525 -14.43 -23.39 -12.54
N VAL A 526 -13.83 -22.20 -12.50
CA VAL A 526 -14.36 -20.98 -11.89
C VAL A 526 -15.07 -20.14 -12.94
N TYR A 527 -16.35 -20.43 -13.24
CA TYR A 527 -17.07 -19.68 -14.27
C TYR A 527 -17.43 -18.25 -13.87
N ASP A 528 -17.37 -17.92 -12.58
CA ASP A 528 -17.67 -16.57 -12.08
C ASP A 528 -16.62 -15.53 -12.51
N ASN A 529 -15.47 -15.97 -13.05
CA ASN A 529 -14.44 -15.11 -13.66
C ASN A 529 -14.93 -14.29 -14.87
N LEU A 530 -16.07 -14.65 -15.46
CA LEU A 530 -16.58 -14.03 -16.70
C LEU A 530 -17.81 -13.13 -16.43
N TYR A 531 -18.11 -12.83 -15.16
CA TYR A 531 -19.28 -12.04 -14.74
C TYR A 531 -18.96 -10.73 -14.02
#